data_AF-A0A7J5HXZ4-F1
#
_entry.id   AF-A0A7J5HXZ4-F1
#
_cell.length_a   1.000
_cell.length_b   1.000
_cell.length_c   1.000
_cell.angle_alpha   90.00
_cell.angle_beta   90.00
_cell.angle_gamma   90.00
#
_symmetry.space_group_name_H-M   'P 1'
#
loop_
_entity.id
_entity.type
_entity.pdbx_description
1 polymer ?
#
loop_
_entity_poly.entity_id
_entity_poly.type
_entity_poly.pdbx_seq_one_letter_code
_entity_poly.pdbx_strand_id
1 'polypeptide(L)'
;MITDQLVRERFVHDIMSQGINLIYETQEKVVRTYLNSRSGDLVAHLQKRPFIAQESDTKQVYYLRIFPYLRFLDIHYRRGAGDRISRHIRRNLALYNRVVWGVLYHETFPEIKYGFTEEVRTNIRKELEQALQYENSSNW
;
A
#
# COMPACT_ATOMS: atom_id res chain seq x y z
N MET A 1 8.58 28.54 6.09
CA MET A 1 9.66 27.81 6.79
C MET A 1 9.22 26.36 6.94
N ILE A 2 10.05 25.38 6.56
CA ILE A 2 9.69 23.95 6.73
C ILE A 2 9.78 23.58 8.20
N THR A 3 8.66 23.11 8.74
CA THR A 3 8.51 22.68 10.14
C THR A 3 8.92 21.21 10.29
N ASP A 4 9.34 20.80 11.49
CA ASP A 4 9.62 19.37 11.78
C ASP A 4 8.36 18.51 11.63
N GLN A 5 7.18 19.09 11.93
CA GLN A 5 5.89 18.44 11.73
C GLN A 5 5.68 18.07 10.27
N LEU A 6 5.90 19.00 9.33
CA LEU A 6 5.73 18.75 7.89
C LEU A 6 6.68 17.64 7.39
N VAL A 7 7.91 17.61 7.89
CA VAL A 7 8.90 16.57 7.54
C VAL A 7 8.43 15.20 8.02
N ARG A 8 7.88 15.12 9.24
CA ARG A 8 7.35 13.88 9.81
C ARG A 8 6.09 13.40 9.10
N GLU A 9 5.19 14.32 8.78
CA GLU A 9 3.97 14.05 8.01
C GLU A 9 4.32 13.52 6.63
N ARG A 10 5.31 14.12 5.96
CA ARG A 10 5.81 13.64 4.68
C ARG A 10 6.42 12.24 4.78
N PHE A 11 7.25 11.99 5.80
CA PHE A 11 7.82 10.66 6.04
C PHE A 11 6.73 9.59 6.19
N VAL A 12 5.76 9.83 7.07
CA VAL A 12 4.64 8.88 7.28
C VAL A 12 3.86 8.68 5.99
N HIS A 13 3.64 9.74 5.21
CA HIS A 13 2.95 9.66 3.93
C HIS A 13 3.66 8.80 2.91
N ASP A 14 4.97 8.97 2.77
CA ASP A 14 5.78 8.22 1.82
C ASP A 14 5.80 6.73 2.19
N ILE A 15 6.05 6.40 3.46
CA ILE A 15 6.09 5.00 3.93
C ILE A 15 4.71 4.34 3.82
N MET A 16 3.63 5.03 4.22
CA MET A 16 2.27 4.50 4.08
C MET A 16 1.92 4.26 2.61
N SER A 17 2.22 5.20 1.73
CA SER A 17 1.94 5.08 0.30
C SER A 17 2.73 3.92 -0.33
N GLN A 18 4.00 3.75 0.04
CA GLN A 18 4.81 2.60 -0.37
C GLN A 18 4.21 1.27 0.11
N GLY A 19 3.81 1.19 1.38
CA GLY A 19 3.15 0.01 1.94
C GLY A 19 1.84 -0.35 1.22
N ILE A 20 0.98 0.64 0.97
CA ILE A 20 -0.27 0.42 0.23
C ILE A 20 0.00 -0.05 -1.20
N ASN A 21 1.00 0.53 -1.87
CA ASN A 21 1.41 0.11 -3.20
C ASN A 21 1.90 -1.34 -3.23
N LEU A 22 2.70 -1.74 -2.23
CA LEU A 22 3.19 -3.10 -2.10
C LEU A 22 2.06 -4.12 -1.86
N ILE A 23 1.02 -3.74 -1.10
CA ILE A 23 -0.18 -4.57 -0.93
C ILE A 23 -0.81 -4.86 -2.29
N TYR A 24 -1.08 -3.81 -3.08
CA TYR A 24 -1.71 -3.98 -4.40
C TYR A 24 -0.83 -4.79 -5.36
N GLU A 25 0.48 -4.55 -5.36
CA GLU A 25 1.43 -5.28 -6.20
C GLU A 25 1.47 -6.78 -5.84
N THR A 26 1.54 -7.08 -4.55
CA THR A 26 1.54 -8.47 -4.06
C THR A 26 0.23 -9.16 -4.41
N GLN A 27 -0.90 -8.47 -4.23
CA GLN A 27 -2.22 -8.98 -4.63
C GLN A 27 -2.29 -9.26 -6.13
N GLU A 28 -1.82 -8.33 -6.96
CA GLU A 28 -1.79 -8.49 -8.42
C GLU A 28 -0.97 -9.72 -8.81
N LYS A 29 0.23 -9.87 -8.23
CA LYS A 29 1.12 -11.01 -8.49
C LYS A 29 0.43 -12.33 -8.15
N VAL A 30 -0.18 -12.45 -6.97
CA VAL A 30 -0.87 -13.68 -6.55
C VAL A 30 -2.06 -13.98 -7.47
N VAL A 31 -2.86 -12.98 -7.83
CA VAL A 31 -3.98 -13.17 -8.76
C VAL A 31 -3.48 -13.67 -10.12
N ARG A 32 -2.44 -13.04 -10.69
CA ARG A 32 -1.88 -13.45 -11.99
C ARG A 32 -1.26 -14.84 -11.98
N THR A 33 -0.64 -15.24 -10.86
CA THR A 33 0.03 -16.54 -10.76
C THR A 33 -0.96 -17.69 -10.55
N TYR A 34 -2.01 -17.50 -9.74
CA TYR A 34 -2.84 -18.61 -9.25
C TYR A 34 -4.29 -18.61 -9.75
N LEU A 35 -4.76 -17.52 -10.35
CA LEU A 35 -6.13 -17.41 -10.86
C LEU A 35 -6.14 -17.23 -12.38
N ASN A 36 -7.03 -17.96 -13.04
CA ASN A 36 -7.29 -17.76 -14.46
C ASN A 36 -8.14 -16.50 -14.64
N SER A 37 -7.64 -15.53 -15.42
CA SER A 37 -8.39 -14.34 -15.76
C SER A 37 -9.53 -14.68 -16.72
N ARG A 38 -10.75 -14.19 -16.42
CA ARG A 38 -11.89 -14.26 -17.35
C ARG A 38 -12.23 -12.89 -17.94
N SER A 39 -12.66 -11.95 -17.10
CA SER A 39 -12.98 -10.57 -17.53
C SER A 39 -11.80 -9.61 -17.41
N GLY A 40 -10.84 -9.89 -16.52
CA GLY A 40 -9.71 -9.01 -16.23
C GLY A 40 -10.02 -7.86 -15.25
N ASP A 41 -11.28 -7.67 -14.84
CA ASP A 41 -11.69 -6.56 -13.98
C ASP A 41 -10.95 -6.53 -12.63
N LEU A 42 -10.71 -7.71 -12.05
CA LEU A 42 -9.96 -7.86 -10.80
C LEU A 42 -8.52 -7.35 -10.96
N VAL A 43 -7.88 -7.72 -12.06
CA VAL A 43 -6.51 -7.31 -12.36
C VAL A 43 -6.47 -5.81 -12.66
N ALA A 44 -7.42 -5.30 -13.45
CA ALA A 44 -7.52 -3.88 -13.75
C ALA A 44 -7.78 -3.03 -12.49
N HIS A 45 -8.57 -3.52 -11.53
CA HIS A 45 -8.78 -2.85 -10.24
C HIS A 45 -7.48 -2.79 -9.42
N LEU A 46 -6.74 -3.91 -9.35
CA LEU A 46 -5.47 -3.97 -8.62
C LEU A 46 -4.41 -3.06 -9.24
N GLN A 47 -4.34 -3.01 -10.57
CA GLN A 47 -3.41 -2.13 -11.30
C GLN A 47 -3.69 -0.64 -11.07
N LYS A 48 -4.97 -0.25 -10.90
CA LYS A 48 -5.34 1.13 -10.59
C LYS A 48 -4.89 1.60 -9.21
N ARG A 49 -4.56 0.66 -8.30
CA ARG A 49 -4.15 0.92 -6.91
C ARG A 49 -4.99 2.02 -6.22
N PRO A 50 -6.34 1.89 -6.19
CA PRO A 50 -7.20 2.96 -5.73
C PRO A 50 -7.09 3.15 -4.21
N PHE A 51 -6.34 4.16 -3.80
CA PHE A 51 -6.35 4.66 -2.42
C PHE A 51 -6.44 6.18 -2.41
N ILE A 52 -7.00 6.71 -1.34
CA ILE A 52 -7.10 8.17 -1.11
C ILE A 52 -6.41 8.46 0.21
N ALA A 53 -5.46 9.38 0.18
CA ALA A 53 -4.91 9.98 1.39
C ALA A 53 -5.65 11.29 1.67
N GLN A 54 -6.18 11.44 2.88
CA GLN A 54 -6.73 12.69 3.37
C GLN A 54 -5.83 13.19 4.51
N GLU A 55 -5.31 14.39 4.33
CA GLU A 55 -4.52 15.06 5.35
C GLU A 55 -5.37 16.15 6.02
N SER A 56 -5.27 16.21 7.33
CA SER A 56 -5.88 17.23 8.19
C SER A 56 -4.83 17.61 9.23
N ASP A 57 -4.89 18.83 9.76
CA ASP A 57 -3.91 19.42 10.70
C ASP A 57 -3.50 18.53 11.89
N THR A 58 -4.30 17.51 12.22
CA THR A 58 -4.07 16.60 13.35
C THR A 58 -4.10 15.12 12.99
N LYS A 59 -4.44 14.76 11.74
CA LYS A 59 -4.60 13.36 11.34
C LYS A 59 -4.36 13.14 9.86
N GLN A 60 -3.64 12.08 9.55
CA GLN A 60 -3.58 11.50 8.21
C GLN A 60 -4.48 10.26 8.16
N VAL A 61 -5.40 10.22 7.20
CA VAL A 61 -6.34 9.11 7.04
C VAL A 61 -6.18 8.52 5.64
N TYR A 62 -5.94 7.22 5.56
CA TYR A 62 -5.79 6.48 4.31
C TYR A 62 -7.02 5.60 4.08
N TYR A 63 -7.74 5.84 2.99
CA TYR A 63 -8.87 5.03 2.55
C TYR A 63 -8.43 4.08 1.45
N LEU A 64 -8.37 2.79 1.78
CA LEU A 64 -8.05 1.75 0.81
C LEU A 64 -9.35 1.14 0.26
N ARG A 65 -9.52 1.19 -1.06
CA ARG A 65 -10.65 0.49 -1.71
C ARG A 65 -10.24 -0.93 -2.08
N ILE A 66 -10.30 -1.81 -1.09
CA ILE A 66 -10.04 -3.23 -1.33
C ILE A 66 -11.26 -3.86 -2.02
N PHE A 67 -11.02 -4.55 -3.13
CA PHE A 67 -12.09 -5.18 -3.91
C PHE A 67 -12.72 -6.34 -3.10
N PRO A 68 -14.02 -6.31 -2.74
CA PRO A 68 -14.64 -7.31 -1.86
C PRO A 68 -14.47 -8.75 -2.37
N TYR A 69 -14.36 -8.92 -3.69
CA TYR A 69 -14.13 -10.20 -4.32
C TYR A 69 -12.81 -10.87 -3.89
N LEU A 70 -11.77 -10.11 -3.52
CA LEU A 70 -10.52 -10.67 -2.96
C LEU A 70 -10.78 -11.43 -1.66
N ARG A 71 -11.58 -10.83 -0.77
CA ARG A 71 -12.01 -11.49 0.48
C ARG A 71 -12.90 -12.70 0.20
N PHE A 72 -13.77 -12.59 -0.80
CA PHE A 72 -14.59 -13.73 -1.23
C PHE A 72 -13.72 -14.89 -1.72
N LEU A 73 -12.72 -14.64 -2.56
CA LEU A 73 -11.79 -15.66 -3.05
C LEU A 73 -11.03 -16.34 -1.90
N ASP A 74 -10.52 -15.56 -0.95
CA ASP A 74 -9.89 -16.07 0.28
C ASP A 74 -10.82 -17.00 1.09
N ILE A 75 -12.13 -16.74 1.10
CA ILE A 75 -13.14 -17.55 1.82
C ILE A 75 -13.57 -18.76 0.97
N HIS A 76 -13.77 -18.58 -0.33
CA HIS A 76 -14.25 -19.60 -1.26
C HIS A 76 -13.29 -20.79 -1.30
N TYR A 77 -12.00 -20.52 -1.54
CA TYR A 77 -10.96 -21.55 -1.54
C TYR A 77 -10.63 -22.08 -0.14
N ARG A 78 -11.12 -21.43 0.94
CA ARG A 78 -11.06 -21.97 2.30
C ARG A 78 -12.15 -23.02 2.57
N ARG A 79 -13.35 -22.86 2.00
CA ARG A 79 -14.51 -23.75 2.22
C ARG A 79 -14.59 -24.94 1.27
N GLY A 80 -14.02 -24.83 0.07
CA GLY A 80 -13.97 -25.93 -0.92
C GLY A 80 -12.95 -27.02 -0.55
N ALA A 81 -13.22 -27.79 0.50
CA ALA A 81 -12.29 -28.79 1.02
C ALA A 81 -12.70 -30.22 0.62
N GLY A 82 -12.28 -30.63 -0.58
CA GLY A 82 -12.23 -32.04 -1.00
C GLY A 82 -11.09 -32.28 -1.99
N ASP A 83 -10.88 -31.34 -2.91
CA ASP A 83 -9.91 -31.50 -4.01
C ASP A 83 -8.48 -31.01 -3.67
N ARG A 84 -7.47 -31.70 -4.22
CA ARG A 84 -6.04 -31.40 -4.08
C ARG A 84 -5.68 -30.05 -4.70
N ILE A 85 -6.31 -29.69 -5.81
CA ILE A 85 -6.07 -28.41 -6.52
C ILE A 85 -6.50 -27.24 -5.64
N SER A 86 -7.70 -27.30 -5.06
CA SER A 86 -8.21 -26.26 -4.15
C SER A 86 -7.34 -26.06 -2.92
N ARG A 87 -6.77 -27.14 -2.35
CA ARG A 87 -5.78 -27.05 -1.25
C ARG A 87 -4.47 -26.39 -1.66
N HIS A 88 -3.96 -26.70 -2.85
CA HIS A 88 -2.75 -26.06 -3.38
C HIS A 88 -2.97 -24.55 -3.58
N ILE A 89 -4.08 -24.18 -4.22
CA ILE A 89 -4.45 -22.78 -4.42
C ILE A 89 -4.61 -22.08 -3.07
N ARG A 90 -5.36 -22.64 -2.12
CA ARG A 90 -5.55 -22.05 -0.77
C ARG A 90 -4.23 -21.69 -0.08
N ARG A 91 -3.20 -22.54 -0.17
CA ARG A 91 -1.91 -22.29 0.49
C ARG A 91 -1.21 -21.05 -0.07
N ASN A 92 -1.44 -20.75 -1.35
CA ASN A 92 -0.71 -19.74 -2.09
C ASN A 92 -1.55 -18.48 -2.38
N LEU A 93 -2.88 -18.59 -2.36
CA LEU A 93 -3.84 -17.53 -2.68
C LEU A 93 -4.04 -16.54 -1.53
N ALA A 94 -3.04 -16.29 -0.71
CA ALA A 94 -3.13 -15.33 0.37
C ALA A 94 -3.34 -13.92 -0.20
N LEU A 95 -4.59 -13.47 -0.38
CA LEU A 95 -4.90 -12.26 -1.14
C LEU A 95 -5.27 -11.07 -0.24
N TYR A 96 -6.17 -11.28 0.71
CA TYR A 96 -6.68 -10.19 1.52
C TYR A 96 -5.91 -10.09 2.84
N ASN A 97 -6.21 -10.97 3.78
CA ASN A 97 -5.85 -10.72 5.18
C ASN A 97 -4.34 -10.82 5.39
N ARG A 98 -3.70 -11.83 4.80
CA ARG A 98 -2.27 -12.07 4.98
C ARG A 98 -1.40 -11.02 4.27
N VAL A 99 -1.82 -10.53 3.10
CA VAL A 99 -1.05 -9.52 2.38
C VAL A 99 -1.25 -8.15 3.00
N VAL A 100 -2.51 -7.74 3.22
CA VAL A 100 -2.82 -6.42 3.80
C VAL A 100 -2.17 -6.28 5.17
N TRP A 101 -2.44 -7.22 6.09
CA TRP A 101 -1.88 -7.11 7.44
C TRP A 101 -0.40 -7.47 7.49
N GLY A 102 0.07 -8.37 6.61
CA GLY A 102 1.47 -8.72 6.54
C GLY A 102 2.33 -7.52 6.21
N VAL A 103 1.99 -6.80 5.14
CA VAL A 103 2.71 -5.58 4.74
C VAL A 103 2.58 -4.50 5.81
N LEU A 104 1.37 -4.24 6.33
CA LEU A 104 1.19 -3.18 7.33
C LEU A 104 1.96 -3.45 8.62
N TYR A 105 1.82 -4.64 9.22
CA TYR A 105 2.41 -4.91 10.54
C TYR A 105 3.87 -5.33 10.51
N HIS A 106 4.36 -5.91 9.41
CA HIS A 106 5.74 -6.41 9.35
C HIS A 106 6.68 -5.53 8.54
N GLU A 107 6.14 -4.60 7.74
CA GLU A 107 6.96 -3.73 6.89
C GLU A 107 6.65 -2.25 7.17
N THR A 108 5.41 -1.81 6.93
CA THR A 108 5.05 -0.39 6.97
C THR A 108 5.08 0.23 8.37
N PHE A 109 4.42 -0.37 9.36
CA PHE A 109 4.37 0.18 10.71
C PHE A 109 5.71 0.11 11.45
N PRO A 110 6.52 -0.96 11.33
CA PRO A 110 7.87 -0.96 11.86
C PRO A 110 8.72 0.18 11.29
N GLU A 111 8.64 0.41 9.97
CA GLU A 111 9.37 1.49 9.32
C GLU A 111 8.91 2.87 9.81
N ILE A 112 7.61 3.10 9.96
CA ILE A 112 7.09 4.34 10.57
C ILE A 112 7.62 4.53 12.00
N LYS A 113 7.70 3.44 12.77
CA LYS A 113 8.08 3.49 14.18
C LYS A 113 9.58 3.71 14.39
N TYR A 114 10.43 3.13 13.53
CA TYR A 114 11.87 3.07 13.78
C TYR A 114 12.73 3.66 12.65
N GLY A 115 12.16 3.89 11.45
CA GLY A 115 12.87 4.39 10.27
C GLY A 115 13.03 5.90 10.22
N PHE A 116 12.42 6.66 11.14
CA PHE A 116 12.56 8.12 11.18
C PHE A 116 13.87 8.56 11.83
N THR A 117 14.98 8.40 11.09
CA THR A 117 16.32 8.78 11.52
C THR A 117 16.65 10.25 11.18
N GLU A 118 17.71 10.80 11.77
CA GLU A 118 18.17 12.17 11.47
C GLU A 118 18.61 12.34 10.00
N GLU A 119 19.17 11.28 9.40
CA GLU A 119 19.51 11.26 7.98
C GLU A 119 18.25 11.37 7.11
N VAL A 120 17.23 10.55 7.38
CA VAL A 120 15.94 10.58 6.69
C VAL A 120 15.27 11.95 6.85
N ARG A 121 15.27 12.51 8.06
CA ARG A 121 14.74 13.85 8.33
C ARG A 121 15.44 14.91 7.46
N THR A 122 16.77 14.87 7.41
CA THR A 122 17.57 15.85 6.67
C THR A 122 17.32 15.75 5.16
N ASN A 123 17.22 14.53 4.65
CA ASN A 123 16.94 14.27 3.23
C ASN A 123 15.55 14.79 2.84
N ILE A 124 14.50 14.43 3.60
CA ILE A 124 13.13 14.91 3.33
C ILE A 124 13.05 16.44 3.42
N ARG A 125 13.72 17.05 4.39
CA ARG A 125 13.76 18.51 4.51
C ARG A 125 14.37 19.14 3.27
N LYS A 126 15.49 18.60 2.78
CA LYS A 126 16.16 19.09 1.57
C LYS A 126 15.26 18.96 0.33
N GLU A 127 14.56 17.84 0.18
CA GLU A 127 13.61 17.63 -0.91
C GLU A 127 12.45 18.66 -0.88
N LEU A 128 11.89 18.93 0.30
CA LEU A 128 10.86 19.94 0.47
C LEU A 128 11.38 21.35 0.16
N GLU A 129 12.60 21.69 0.58
CA GLU A 129 13.24 22.98 0.27
C GLU A 129 13.44 23.16 -1.24
N GLN A 130 13.89 22.10 -1.93
CA GLN A 130 14.05 22.10 -3.38
C GLN A 130 12.72 22.23 -4.13
N ALA A 131 11.67 21.54 -3.68
CA ALA A 131 10.34 21.63 -4.28
C ALA A 131 9.77 23.06 -4.19
N LEU A 132 9.93 23.72 -3.04
CA LEU A 132 9.53 25.11 -2.85
C LEU A 132 10.32 26.08 -3.76
N GLN A 133 11.62 25.84 -3.96
CA GLN A 133 12.42 26.66 -4.87
C GLN A 133 11.96 26.50 -6.32
N TYR A 134 11.69 25.27 -6.75
CA TYR A 134 11.21 24.97 -8.11
C TYR A 134 9.86 25.62 -8.42
N GLU A 135 8.90 25.54 -7.49
CA GLU A 135 7.59 26.17 -7.61
C GLU A 135 7.71 27.70 -7.70
N ASN A 136 8.58 28.29 -6.88
CA ASN A 136 8.85 29.73 -6.95
C ASN A 136 9.52 30.14 -8.26
N SER A 137 10.36 29.31 -8.88
CA SER A 137 10.98 29.62 -10.18
C SER A 137 10.06 29.37 -11.39
N SER A 138 9.05 28.51 -11.25
CA SER A 138 8.12 28.18 -12.34
C SER A 138 6.93 29.13 -12.44
N ASN A 139 6.73 29.97 -11.42
CA ASN A 139 5.67 30.99 -11.35
C ASN A 139 6.12 32.38 -11.88
N TRP A 140 7.29 32.45 -12.55
CA TRP A 140 7.80 33.63 -13.28
C TRP A 140 8.01 33.27 -14.75
#